data_AF-A0A6N6KZ18-F1
#
_entry.id   AF-A0A6N6KZ18-F1
#
_cell.length_a   1.000
_cell.length_b   1.000
_cell.length_c   1.000
_cell.angle_alpha   90.00
_cell.angle_beta   90.00
_cell.angle_gamma   90.00
#
_symmetry.space_group_name_H-M   'P 1'
#
loop_
_entity.id
_entity.type
_entity.pdbx_description
1 polymer ?
#
loop_
_entity_poly.entity_id
_entity_poly.type
_entity_poly.pdbx_seq_one_letter_code
_entity_poly.pdbx_strand_id
1 'polypeptide(L)'
;MQIALPNISRPNALRLYFFVSALFALLGLVWLLAIPSDPKNAWLLGFSRSRVVMLAVFLVLIAVFSGLGWLFGARPKWTERVTDLLDHLIYNYKMFWYVVSALLLGLLGGYVAFQIPSFIDHTTVQAWVTRLSPFILVFMLLLALTLALLAMLGYFAGILEIGKQKAGSVPRYLETVFRAGLRNVLLVIGLSLFTLNFYGQTASLRNPQIYDDLGHAISLTPEQVFVDLDQRFGESNEDYFVRVTETVYQGVAHYWEDEGVDLYNMRVPAHENFILYAASLINPKRYLAYEFCNYQRAIERGVGYCSQYSLILTDILNEQGFNTQIVELDGHVAAMVQVNVATDEWWVLDGDNGLVLDHDISVIQANPEMIRPYFYAVGHSEQFTDYFVDVYGIEGNEIDVNGGNDFDGGGKCTREEGFYALKWALPMLFIAPFVVAKFPKKKIQFKIK
;
A
#
# COMPACT_ATOMS: atom_id res chain seq x y z
N MET A 1 3.49 -39.27 -26.28
CA MET A 1 2.75 -40.14 -25.34
C MET A 1 1.35 -39.55 -25.19
N GLN A 2 0.35 -40.11 -25.87
CA GLN A 2 -1.05 -39.68 -25.66
C GLN A 2 -1.49 -40.27 -24.32
N ILE A 3 -1.62 -39.43 -23.30
CA ILE A 3 -2.27 -39.83 -22.04
C ILE A 3 -3.74 -40.02 -22.40
N ALA A 4 -4.18 -41.27 -22.50
CA ALA A 4 -5.59 -41.59 -22.71
C ALA A 4 -6.35 -41.20 -21.44
N LEU A 5 -6.93 -39.99 -21.44
CA LEU A 5 -7.81 -39.56 -20.37
C LEU A 5 -9.06 -40.47 -20.34
N PRO A 6 -9.56 -40.84 -19.16
CA PRO A 6 -10.78 -41.64 -19.05
C PRO A 6 -11.92 -40.94 -19.80
N ASN A 7 -12.62 -41.69 -20.66
CA ASN A 7 -13.72 -41.17 -21.49
C ASN A 7 -14.98 -40.94 -20.65
N ILE A 8 -14.95 -39.91 -19.81
CA ILE A 8 -16.08 -39.49 -18.99
C ILE A 8 -17.00 -38.65 -19.88
N SER A 9 -18.23 -39.11 -20.09
CA SER A 9 -19.23 -38.32 -20.83
C SER A 9 -19.42 -36.95 -20.18
N ARG A 10 -19.58 -35.88 -20.95
CA ARG A 10 -19.74 -34.50 -20.44
C ARG A 10 -20.84 -34.35 -19.36
N PRO A 11 -22.01 -34.99 -19.47
CA PRO A 11 -23.03 -34.98 -18.41
C PRO A 11 -22.49 -35.49 -17.06
N ASN A 12 -21.70 -36.56 -17.09
CA ASN A 12 -21.11 -37.15 -15.89
C ASN A 12 -20.00 -36.27 -15.31
N ALA A 13 -19.23 -35.57 -16.15
CA ALA A 13 -18.22 -34.62 -15.69
C ALA A 13 -18.85 -33.40 -14.98
N LEU A 14 -19.93 -32.83 -15.53
CA LEU A 14 -20.67 -31.74 -14.88
C LEU A 14 -21.36 -32.19 -13.59
N ARG A 15 -21.96 -33.38 -13.60
CA ARG A 15 -22.53 -33.99 -12.40
C ARG A 15 -21.48 -34.14 -11.30
N LEU A 16 -20.31 -34.68 -11.64
CA LEU A 16 -19.20 -34.84 -10.71
C LEU A 16 -18.72 -33.48 -10.20
N TYR A 17 -18.55 -32.49 -11.08
CA TYR A 17 -18.18 -31.12 -10.72
C TYR A 17 -19.08 -30.56 -9.61
N PHE A 18 -20.41 -30.60 -9.81
CA PHE A 18 -21.33 -30.05 -8.81
C PHE A 18 -21.32 -30.81 -7.48
N PHE A 19 -21.14 -32.14 -7.48
CA PHE A 19 -21.00 -32.87 -6.22
C PHE A 19 -19.69 -32.55 -5.49
N VAL A 20 -18.59 -32.38 -6.22
CA VAL A 20 -17.31 -31.96 -5.62
C VAL A 20 -17.41 -30.51 -5.10
N SER A 21 -18.11 -29.61 -5.81
CA SER A 21 -18.42 -28.26 -5.32
C SER A 21 -19.23 -28.27 -4.02
N ALA A 22 -20.24 -29.15 -3.94
CA ALA A 22 -21.02 -29.34 -2.70
C ALA A 22 -20.14 -29.85 -1.55
N LEU A 23 -19.21 -30.77 -1.84
CA LEU A 23 -18.24 -31.26 -0.86
C LEU A 23 -17.31 -30.14 -0.37
N PHE A 24 -16.81 -29.28 -1.24
CA PHE A 24 -16.01 -28.12 -0.82
C PHE A 24 -16.81 -27.14 0.05
N ALA A 25 -18.06 -26.86 -0.30
CA ALA A 25 -18.93 -26.04 0.54
C ALA A 25 -19.18 -26.68 1.93
N LEU A 26 -19.32 -28.01 1.99
CA LEU A 26 -19.42 -28.75 3.25
C LEU A 26 -18.13 -28.66 4.08
N LEU A 27 -16.96 -28.79 3.46
CA LEU A 27 -15.68 -28.61 4.16
C LEU A 27 -15.52 -27.18 4.69
N GLY A 28 -15.94 -26.16 3.92
CA GLY A 28 -15.98 -24.78 4.39
C GLY A 28 -16.92 -24.56 5.57
N LEU A 29 -18.10 -25.18 5.56
CA LEU A 29 -19.05 -25.18 6.67
C LEU A 29 -18.43 -25.79 7.94
N VAL A 30 -17.85 -26.99 7.82
CA VAL A 30 -17.19 -27.70 8.93
C VAL A 30 -16.04 -26.86 9.49
N TRP A 31 -15.23 -26.25 8.63
CA TRP A 31 -14.16 -25.37 9.08
C TRP A 31 -14.71 -24.14 9.81
N LEU A 32 -15.73 -23.47 9.26
CA LEU A 32 -16.33 -22.31 9.92
C LEU A 32 -16.90 -22.64 11.32
N LEU A 33 -17.45 -23.84 11.49
CA LEU A 33 -17.92 -24.35 12.78
C LEU A 33 -16.77 -24.63 13.77
N ALA A 34 -15.60 -25.00 13.26
CA ALA A 34 -14.42 -25.28 14.08
C ALA A 34 -13.72 -24.01 14.61
N ILE A 35 -14.02 -22.83 14.04
CA ILE A 35 -13.45 -21.56 14.54
C ILE A 35 -14.06 -21.24 15.91
N PRO A 36 -13.26 -21.03 16.97
CA PRO A 36 -13.76 -20.68 18.30
C PRO A 36 -14.70 -19.48 18.25
N SER A 37 -15.79 -19.54 19.03
CA SER A 37 -16.72 -18.41 19.19
C SER A 37 -16.16 -17.40 20.17
N ASP A 38 -16.29 -16.12 19.84
CA ASP A 38 -16.04 -15.03 20.77
C ASP A 38 -17.27 -14.83 21.66
N PRO A 39 -17.19 -15.09 22.97
CA PRO A 39 -18.33 -14.98 23.88
C PRO A 39 -18.90 -13.56 23.95
N LYS A 40 -18.09 -12.52 23.70
CA LYS A 40 -18.55 -11.12 23.71
C LYS A 40 -19.51 -10.82 22.54
N ASN A 41 -19.39 -11.56 21.45
CA ASN A 41 -20.16 -11.39 20.23
C ASN A 41 -21.13 -12.56 19.96
N ALA A 42 -21.34 -13.42 20.95
CA ALA A 42 -22.22 -14.57 20.84
C ALA A 42 -23.69 -14.13 20.69
N TRP A 43 -24.38 -14.74 19.74
CA TRP A 43 -25.79 -14.50 19.48
C TRP A 43 -26.55 -15.85 19.45
N LEU A 44 -26.86 -16.38 18.27
CA LEU A 44 -27.59 -17.62 18.14
C LEU A 44 -26.65 -18.82 18.24
N LEU A 45 -26.93 -19.75 19.16
CA LEU A 45 -26.13 -20.96 19.43
C LEU A 45 -24.64 -20.67 19.76
N GLY A 46 -24.38 -19.52 20.38
CA GLY A 46 -23.02 -19.09 20.70
C GLY A 46 -22.24 -18.53 19.51
N PHE A 47 -22.86 -18.38 18.33
CA PHE A 47 -22.23 -17.80 17.13
C PHE A 47 -22.61 -16.33 16.95
N SER A 48 -21.71 -15.55 16.36
CA SER A 48 -21.98 -14.16 15.98
C SER A 48 -22.99 -14.06 14.82
N ARG A 49 -23.64 -12.90 14.66
CA ARG A 49 -24.57 -12.63 13.54
C ARG A 49 -23.92 -12.90 12.17
N SER A 50 -22.71 -12.40 11.96
CA SER A 50 -21.96 -12.63 10.72
C SER A 50 -21.69 -14.10 10.48
N ARG A 51 -21.33 -14.87 11.53
CA ARG A 51 -21.10 -16.31 11.42
C ARG A 51 -22.37 -17.08 11.09
N VAL A 52 -23.52 -16.73 11.67
CA VAL A 52 -24.81 -17.35 11.35
C VAL A 52 -25.17 -17.13 9.88
N VAL A 53 -25.01 -15.90 9.37
CA VAL A 53 -25.25 -15.59 7.94
C VAL A 53 -24.33 -16.43 7.07
N MET A 54 -23.04 -16.51 7.41
CA MET A 54 -22.06 -17.30 6.69
C MET A 54 -22.38 -18.81 6.68
N LEU A 55 -22.82 -19.37 7.81
CA LEU A 55 -23.29 -20.75 7.89
C LEU A 55 -24.50 -20.99 6.97
N ALA A 56 -25.45 -20.04 6.95
CA ALA A 56 -26.61 -20.10 6.06
C ALA A 56 -26.19 -20.10 4.57
N VAL A 57 -25.22 -19.26 4.20
CA VAL A 57 -24.68 -19.22 2.83
C VAL A 57 -24.08 -20.58 2.44
N PHE A 58 -23.28 -21.21 3.32
CA PHE A 58 -22.74 -22.54 3.03
C PHE A 58 -23.82 -23.60 2.87
N LEU A 59 -24.86 -23.59 3.71
CA LEU A 59 -25.99 -24.52 3.58
C LEU A 59 -26.72 -24.34 2.24
N VAL A 60 -26.92 -23.09 1.81
CA VAL A 60 -27.50 -22.78 0.50
C VAL A 60 -26.61 -23.29 -0.62
N LEU A 61 -25.29 -23.06 -0.55
CA LEU A 61 -24.34 -23.56 -1.56
C LEU A 61 -24.35 -25.08 -1.66
N ILE A 62 -24.37 -25.79 -0.52
CA ILE A 62 -24.48 -27.26 -0.48
C ILE A 62 -25.77 -27.71 -1.17
N ALA A 63 -26.91 -27.13 -0.79
CA ALA A 63 -28.21 -27.48 -1.36
C ALA A 63 -28.28 -27.21 -2.88
N VAL A 64 -27.78 -26.05 -3.32
CA VAL A 64 -27.75 -25.66 -4.73
C VAL A 64 -26.86 -26.60 -5.53
N PHE A 65 -25.62 -26.84 -5.08
CA PHE A 65 -24.69 -27.70 -5.82
C PHE A 65 -25.12 -29.17 -5.82
N SER A 66 -25.62 -29.71 -4.69
CA SER A 66 -26.20 -31.06 -4.67
C SER A 66 -27.44 -31.16 -5.57
N GLY A 67 -28.31 -30.15 -5.56
CA GLY A 67 -29.49 -30.08 -6.40
C GLY A 67 -29.15 -30.04 -7.89
N LEU A 68 -28.16 -29.23 -8.28
CA LEU A 68 -27.65 -29.19 -9.64
C LEU A 68 -27.02 -30.54 -10.04
N GLY A 69 -26.15 -31.11 -9.21
CA GLY A 69 -25.57 -32.44 -9.46
C GLY A 69 -26.62 -33.52 -9.67
N TRP A 70 -27.70 -33.49 -8.90
CA TRP A 70 -28.85 -34.40 -9.10
C TRP A 70 -29.60 -34.10 -10.40
N LEU A 71 -29.93 -32.83 -10.68
CA LEU A 71 -30.64 -32.42 -11.91
C LEU A 71 -29.88 -32.83 -13.18
N PHE A 72 -28.56 -32.68 -13.19
CA PHE A 72 -27.70 -33.06 -14.33
C PHE A 72 -27.75 -34.56 -14.63
N GLY A 73 -28.01 -35.41 -13.61
CA GLY A 73 -28.25 -36.84 -13.77
C GLY A 73 -29.69 -37.21 -14.09
N ALA A 74 -30.66 -36.48 -13.50
CA ALA A 74 -32.09 -36.80 -13.62
C ALA A 74 -32.73 -36.28 -14.92
N ARG A 75 -32.16 -35.24 -15.56
CA ARG A 75 -32.75 -34.57 -16.73
C ARG A 75 -31.76 -34.46 -17.91
N PRO A 76 -31.50 -35.54 -18.65
CA PRO A 76 -30.48 -35.56 -19.71
C PRO A 76 -30.70 -34.53 -20.83
N LYS A 77 -31.96 -34.29 -21.24
CA LYS A 77 -32.27 -33.26 -22.26
C LYS A 77 -31.94 -31.83 -21.80
N TRP A 78 -32.06 -31.56 -20.50
CA TRP A 78 -31.72 -30.25 -19.96
C TRP A 78 -30.20 -30.11 -19.86
N THR A 79 -29.52 -31.17 -19.41
CA THR A 79 -28.05 -31.25 -19.40
C THR A 79 -27.46 -30.97 -20.77
N GLU A 80 -28.00 -31.58 -21.83
CA GLU A 80 -27.56 -31.38 -23.21
C GLU A 80 -27.65 -29.90 -23.63
N ARG A 81 -28.77 -29.24 -23.36
CA ARG A 81 -28.93 -27.80 -23.63
C ARG A 81 -27.94 -26.92 -22.88
N VAL A 82 -27.66 -27.24 -21.61
CA VAL A 82 -26.68 -26.48 -20.82
C VAL A 82 -25.27 -26.74 -21.33
N THR A 83 -24.92 -27.98 -21.69
CA THR A 83 -23.63 -28.29 -22.30
C THR A 83 -23.46 -27.58 -23.64
N ASP A 84 -24.50 -27.50 -24.47
CA ASP A 84 -24.45 -26.78 -25.75
C ASP A 84 -24.24 -25.28 -25.57
N LEU A 85 -24.89 -24.70 -24.55
CA LEU A 85 -24.69 -23.29 -24.19
C LEU A 85 -23.26 -23.04 -23.69
N LEU A 86 -22.75 -23.89 -22.80
CA LEU A 86 -21.37 -23.82 -22.30
C LEU A 86 -20.37 -23.99 -23.43
N ASP A 87 -20.61 -24.93 -24.33
CA ASP A 87 -19.84 -25.11 -25.56
C ASP A 87 -19.86 -23.83 -26.38
N HIS A 88 -21.01 -23.21 -26.63
CA HIS A 88 -21.07 -21.98 -27.41
C HIS A 88 -20.25 -20.83 -26.77
N LEU A 89 -20.31 -20.71 -25.45
CA LEU A 89 -19.53 -19.73 -24.70
C LEU A 89 -18.02 -20.04 -24.71
N ILE A 90 -17.64 -21.30 -24.55
CA ILE A 90 -16.25 -21.74 -24.45
C ILE A 90 -15.58 -21.83 -25.83
N TYR A 91 -16.28 -22.28 -26.87
CA TYR A 91 -15.77 -22.29 -28.23
C TYR A 91 -15.62 -20.88 -28.82
N ASN A 92 -16.25 -19.86 -28.22
CA ASN A 92 -15.86 -18.48 -28.46
C ASN A 92 -14.48 -18.22 -27.82
N TYR A 93 -13.45 -18.26 -28.66
CA TYR A 93 -12.05 -18.20 -28.24
C TYR A 93 -11.71 -17.02 -27.32
N LYS A 94 -12.31 -15.83 -27.53
CA LYS A 94 -12.04 -14.67 -26.68
C LYS A 94 -12.62 -14.89 -25.30
N MET A 95 -13.87 -15.37 -25.25
CA MET A 95 -14.58 -15.61 -24.01
C MET A 95 -13.89 -16.67 -23.16
N PHE A 96 -13.40 -17.77 -23.76
CA PHE A 96 -12.65 -18.78 -23.02
C PHE A 96 -11.45 -18.20 -22.29
N TRP A 97 -10.62 -17.42 -22.98
CA TRP A 97 -9.43 -16.85 -22.35
C TRP A 97 -9.77 -15.77 -21.32
N TYR A 98 -10.85 -15.02 -21.50
CA TYR A 98 -11.35 -14.14 -20.44
C TYR A 98 -11.76 -14.92 -19.19
N VAL A 99 -12.46 -16.04 -19.36
CA VAL A 99 -12.84 -16.93 -18.25
C VAL A 99 -11.60 -17.49 -17.56
N VAL A 100 -10.65 -18.07 -18.30
CA VAL A 100 -9.42 -18.62 -17.72
C VAL A 100 -8.61 -17.55 -16.99
N SER A 101 -8.43 -16.37 -17.59
CA SER A 101 -7.73 -15.26 -16.93
C SER A 101 -8.44 -14.79 -15.66
N ALA A 102 -9.78 -14.71 -15.66
CA ALA A 102 -10.55 -14.37 -14.47
C ALA A 102 -10.41 -15.43 -13.37
N LEU A 103 -10.42 -16.72 -13.72
CA LEU A 103 -10.20 -17.82 -12.78
C LEU A 103 -8.80 -17.76 -12.14
N LEU A 104 -7.76 -17.53 -12.96
CA LEU A 104 -6.38 -17.42 -12.46
C LEU A 104 -6.16 -16.18 -11.59
N LEU A 105 -6.74 -15.03 -11.97
CA LEU A 105 -6.75 -13.83 -11.15
C LEU A 105 -7.48 -14.04 -9.83
N GLY A 106 -8.63 -14.73 -9.85
CA GLY A 106 -9.36 -15.09 -8.64
C GLY A 106 -8.56 -16.01 -7.71
N LEU A 107 -7.80 -16.96 -8.26
CA LEU A 107 -6.91 -17.83 -7.49
C LEU A 107 -5.77 -17.03 -6.86
N LEU A 108 -5.12 -16.15 -7.62
CA LEU A 108 -4.05 -15.29 -7.11
C LEU A 108 -4.57 -14.35 -6.02
N GLY A 109 -5.69 -13.68 -6.26
CA GLY A 109 -6.33 -12.78 -5.30
C GLY A 109 -6.78 -13.52 -4.04
N GLY A 110 -7.33 -14.72 -4.18
CA GLY A 110 -7.67 -15.60 -3.06
C GLY A 110 -6.44 -16.00 -2.25
N TYR A 111 -5.33 -16.35 -2.91
CA TYR A 111 -4.08 -16.69 -2.24
C TYR A 111 -3.51 -15.51 -1.46
N VAL A 112 -3.44 -14.32 -2.07
CA VAL A 112 -3.01 -13.10 -1.38
C VAL A 112 -3.91 -12.82 -0.18
N ALA A 113 -5.23 -12.84 -0.36
CA ALA A 113 -6.19 -12.63 0.73
C ALA A 113 -6.02 -13.64 1.88
N PHE A 114 -5.67 -14.89 1.55
CA PHE A 114 -5.40 -15.93 2.53
C PHE A 114 -4.11 -15.69 3.33
N GLN A 115 -3.11 -15.02 2.74
CA GLN A 115 -1.85 -14.68 3.41
C GLN A 115 -1.92 -13.37 4.21
N ILE A 116 -2.93 -12.51 4.00
CA ILE A 116 -3.08 -11.25 4.75
C ILE A 116 -2.92 -11.40 6.28
N PRO A 117 -3.47 -12.43 6.96
CA PRO A 117 -3.32 -12.58 8.41
C PRO A 117 -1.89 -12.74 8.90
N SER A 118 -0.95 -13.18 8.06
CA SER A 118 0.46 -13.30 8.46
C SER A 118 1.23 -11.98 8.36
N PHE A 119 0.64 -10.95 7.77
CA PHE A 119 1.28 -9.65 7.54
C PHE A 119 0.67 -8.49 8.33
N ILE A 120 -0.50 -8.69 8.96
CA ILE A 120 -1.22 -7.65 9.70
C ILE A 120 -1.34 -8.08 11.16
N ASP A 121 -0.64 -7.37 12.05
CA ASP A 121 -0.61 -7.64 13.50
C ASP A 121 -1.84 -7.04 14.24
N HIS A 122 -2.74 -6.38 13.51
CA HIS A 122 -3.95 -5.79 14.09
C HIS A 122 -5.00 -6.86 14.40
N THR A 123 -5.24 -7.09 15.70
CA THR A 123 -6.19 -8.07 16.25
C THR A 123 -7.58 -8.04 15.60
N THR A 124 -8.08 -6.85 15.24
CA THR A 124 -9.40 -6.67 14.63
C THR A 124 -9.45 -7.18 13.19
N VAL A 125 -8.47 -6.81 12.36
CA VAL A 125 -8.39 -7.23 10.95
C VAL A 125 -8.14 -8.72 10.87
N GLN A 126 -7.24 -9.23 11.71
CA GLN A 126 -6.94 -10.64 11.82
C GLN A 126 -8.22 -11.44 12.13
N ALA A 127 -9.05 -11.01 13.09
CA ALA A 127 -10.30 -11.67 13.43
C ALA A 127 -11.29 -11.73 12.25
N TRP A 128 -11.38 -10.67 11.44
CA TRP A 128 -12.23 -10.66 10.23
C TRP A 128 -11.71 -11.60 9.16
N VAL A 129 -10.40 -11.56 8.86
CA VAL A 129 -9.81 -12.39 7.80
C VAL A 129 -9.83 -13.86 8.20
N THR A 130 -9.54 -14.21 9.45
CA THR A 130 -9.68 -15.59 9.96
C THR A 130 -11.10 -16.10 9.78
N ARG A 131 -12.13 -15.27 10.04
CA ARG A 131 -13.54 -15.64 9.84
C ARG A 131 -13.91 -15.80 8.36
N LEU A 132 -13.30 -15.02 7.46
CA LEU A 132 -13.52 -15.11 6.01
C LEU A 132 -12.68 -16.21 5.34
N SER A 133 -11.64 -16.71 6.00
CA SER A 133 -10.72 -17.71 5.44
C SER A 133 -11.40 -18.97 4.89
N PRO A 134 -12.50 -19.52 5.48
CA PRO A 134 -13.19 -20.65 4.88
C PRO A 134 -13.85 -20.31 3.53
N PHE A 135 -14.38 -19.09 3.37
CA PHE A 135 -14.95 -18.63 2.09
C PHE A 135 -13.86 -18.45 1.04
N ILE A 136 -12.75 -17.82 1.42
CA ILE A 136 -11.62 -17.61 0.52
C ILE A 136 -11.10 -18.96 0.02
N LEU A 137 -10.92 -19.95 0.90
CA LEU A 137 -10.48 -21.28 0.49
C LEU A 137 -11.50 -21.99 -0.40
N VAL A 138 -12.78 -22.02 -0.02
CA VAL A 138 -13.80 -22.67 -0.85
C VAL A 138 -13.91 -22.01 -2.21
N PHE A 139 -13.84 -20.68 -2.27
CA PHE A 139 -13.79 -19.94 -3.52
C PHE A 139 -12.58 -20.36 -4.37
N MET A 140 -11.36 -20.39 -3.80
CA MET A 140 -10.17 -20.85 -4.52
C MET A 140 -10.32 -22.30 -5.02
N LEU A 141 -10.83 -23.21 -4.19
CA LEU A 141 -11.05 -24.60 -4.57
C LEU A 141 -12.06 -24.73 -5.72
N LEU A 142 -13.12 -23.92 -5.72
CA LEU A 142 -14.09 -23.87 -6.82
C LEU A 142 -13.46 -23.33 -8.11
N LEU A 143 -12.61 -22.31 -8.03
CA LEU A 143 -11.88 -21.79 -9.20
C LEU A 143 -10.93 -22.86 -9.77
N ALA A 144 -10.17 -23.54 -8.91
CA ALA A 144 -9.26 -24.62 -9.30
C ALA A 144 -10.03 -25.81 -9.92
N LEU A 145 -11.16 -26.20 -9.32
CA LEU A 145 -12.03 -27.25 -9.85
C LEU A 145 -12.60 -26.88 -11.22
N THR A 146 -12.94 -25.60 -11.42
CA THR A 146 -13.44 -25.10 -12.70
C THR A 146 -12.35 -25.19 -13.77
N LEU A 147 -11.11 -24.82 -13.45
CA LEU A 147 -9.96 -25.02 -14.36
C LEU A 147 -9.73 -26.51 -14.67
N ALA A 148 -9.82 -27.39 -13.66
CA ALA A 148 -9.68 -28.83 -13.83
C ALA A 148 -10.78 -29.41 -14.72
N LEU A 149 -12.03 -28.97 -14.56
CA LEU A 149 -13.15 -29.35 -15.42
C LEU A 149 -12.92 -28.91 -16.87
N LEU A 150 -12.47 -27.66 -17.08
CA LEU A 150 -12.15 -27.15 -18.42
C LEU A 150 -11.03 -27.97 -19.09
N ALA A 151 -10.04 -28.41 -18.32
CA ALA A 151 -8.98 -29.30 -18.77
C ALA A 151 -9.50 -30.70 -19.12
N MET A 152 -10.29 -31.31 -18.23
CA MET A 152 -10.82 -32.67 -18.39
C MET A 152 -11.76 -32.78 -19.59
N LEU A 153 -12.61 -31.77 -19.82
CA LEU A 153 -13.53 -31.73 -20.97
C LEU A 153 -12.82 -31.51 -22.31
N GLY A 154 -11.49 -31.43 -22.31
CA GLY A 154 -10.70 -31.29 -23.52
C GLY A 154 -10.81 -29.92 -24.16
N TYR A 155 -11.40 -28.92 -23.49
CA TYR A 155 -11.52 -27.57 -24.06
C TYR A 155 -10.17 -26.95 -24.34
N PHE A 156 -9.17 -27.18 -23.46
CA PHE A 156 -7.80 -26.76 -23.75
C PHE A 156 -7.27 -27.43 -25.02
N ALA A 157 -7.44 -28.75 -25.18
CA ALA A 157 -6.97 -29.48 -26.37
C ALA A 157 -7.68 -29.01 -27.64
N GLY A 158 -9.02 -28.88 -27.62
CA GLY A 158 -9.80 -28.41 -28.76
C GLY A 158 -9.48 -26.98 -29.16
N ILE A 159 -9.27 -26.09 -28.18
CA ILE A 159 -8.88 -24.70 -28.43
C ILE A 159 -7.42 -24.61 -28.92
N LEU A 160 -6.51 -25.43 -28.40
CA LEU A 160 -5.14 -25.57 -28.91
C LEU A 160 -5.14 -26.09 -30.35
N GLU A 161 -6.06 -26.97 -30.72
CA GLU A 161 -6.16 -27.55 -32.06
C GLU A 161 -6.79 -26.58 -33.06
N ILE A 162 -7.88 -25.88 -32.70
CA ILE A 162 -8.41 -24.74 -33.47
C ILE A 162 -7.34 -23.66 -33.63
N GLY A 163 -6.57 -23.44 -32.57
CA GLY A 163 -5.41 -22.56 -32.55
C GLY A 163 -4.31 -22.98 -33.52
N LYS A 164 -3.95 -24.27 -33.51
CA LYS A 164 -2.96 -24.88 -34.40
C LYS A 164 -3.39 -24.76 -35.86
N GLN A 165 -4.67 -24.98 -36.18
CA GLN A 165 -5.22 -24.80 -37.52
C GLN A 165 -5.12 -23.34 -37.99
N LYS A 166 -5.36 -22.37 -37.11
CA LYS A 166 -5.27 -20.94 -37.45
C LYS A 166 -3.84 -20.40 -37.48
N ALA A 167 -2.94 -20.88 -36.63
CA ALA A 167 -1.59 -20.32 -36.43
C ALA A 167 -0.47 -21.12 -37.11
N GLY A 168 -0.78 -22.30 -37.67
CA GLY A 168 0.17 -23.21 -38.31
C GLY A 168 0.99 -24.07 -37.33
N SER A 169 1.16 -23.68 -36.06
CA SER A 169 1.82 -24.49 -35.03
C SER A 169 1.34 -24.19 -33.60
N VAL A 170 1.40 -25.20 -32.71
CA VAL A 170 1.00 -25.11 -31.29
C VAL A 170 1.84 -24.10 -30.48
N PRO A 171 3.18 -24.01 -30.65
CA PRO A 171 3.99 -23.05 -29.89
C PRO A 171 3.63 -21.59 -30.16
N ARG A 172 3.42 -21.21 -31.43
CA ARG A 172 2.99 -19.85 -31.79
C ARG A 172 1.60 -19.51 -31.25
N TYR A 173 0.76 -20.52 -31.13
CA TYR A 173 -0.58 -20.36 -30.59
C TYR A 173 -0.58 -20.12 -29.07
N LEU A 174 0.09 -20.99 -28.31
CA LEU A 174 0.27 -20.82 -26.85
C LEU A 174 0.88 -19.47 -26.51
N GLU A 175 1.85 -19.03 -27.31
CA GLU A 175 2.46 -17.72 -27.19
C GLU A 175 1.45 -16.58 -27.39
N THR A 176 0.60 -16.65 -28.41
CA THR A 176 -0.42 -15.62 -28.69
C THR A 176 -1.43 -15.49 -27.54
N VAL A 177 -1.86 -16.63 -27.03
CA VAL A 177 -2.77 -16.75 -25.90
C VAL A 177 -2.16 -16.20 -24.63
N PHE A 178 -0.95 -16.65 -24.29
CA PHE A 178 -0.25 -16.23 -23.09
C PHE A 178 -0.02 -14.72 -23.11
N ARG A 179 0.40 -14.18 -24.26
CA ARG A 179 0.53 -12.73 -24.46
C ARG A 179 -0.78 -11.99 -24.27
N ALA A 180 -1.91 -12.52 -24.75
CA ALA A 180 -3.22 -11.89 -24.57
C ALA A 180 -3.69 -11.92 -23.12
N GLY A 181 -3.53 -13.06 -22.43
CA GLY A 181 -3.86 -13.22 -21.01
C GLY A 181 -3.02 -12.33 -20.11
N LEU A 182 -1.69 -12.39 -20.26
CA LEU A 182 -0.73 -11.55 -19.52
C LEU A 182 -1.05 -10.06 -19.71
N ARG A 183 -1.32 -9.62 -20.95
CA ARG A 183 -1.70 -8.23 -21.24
C ARG A 183 -2.97 -7.79 -20.51
N ASN A 184 -3.98 -8.66 -20.41
CA ASN A 184 -5.21 -8.34 -19.69
C ASN A 184 -4.97 -8.28 -18.18
N VAL A 185 -4.15 -9.19 -17.63
CA VAL A 185 -3.74 -9.18 -16.22
C VAL A 185 -3.00 -7.87 -15.90
N LEU A 186 -2.00 -7.52 -16.70
CA LEU A 186 -1.25 -6.27 -16.56
C LEU A 186 -2.19 -5.05 -16.68
N LEU A 187 -3.13 -5.05 -17.61
CA LEU A 187 -4.13 -3.98 -17.71
C LEU A 187 -4.93 -3.82 -16.41
N VAL A 188 -5.42 -4.92 -15.83
CA VAL A 188 -6.22 -4.87 -14.60
C VAL A 188 -5.37 -4.37 -13.43
N ILE A 189 -4.15 -4.88 -13.28
CA ILE A 189 -3.22 -4.41 -12.23
C ILE A 189 -2.92 -2.93 -12.41
N GLY A 190 -2.56 -2.51 -13.63
CA GLY A 190 -2.26 -1.13 -13.96
C GLY A 190 -3.44 -0.19 -13.67
N LEU A 191 -4.66 -0.54 -14.09
CA LEU A 191 -5.86 0.25 -13.78
C LEU A 191 -6.16 0.31 -12.29
N SER A 192 -5.93 -0.78 -11.55
CA SER A 192 -6.14 -0.83 -10.10
C SER A 192 -5.16 0.09 -9.36
N LEU A 193 -3.87 0.00 -9.68
CA LEU A 193 -2.84 0.89 -9.11
C LEU A 193 -3.06 2.35 -9.49
N PHE A 194 -3.48 2.62 -10.73
CA PHE A 194 -3.80 3.97 -11.17
C PHE A 194 -4.99 4.54 -10.38
N THR A 195 -6.05 3.75 -10.19
CA THR A 195 -7.21 4.14 -9.36
C THR A 195 -6.80 4.40 -7.91
N LEU A 196 -5.94 3.54 -7.36
CA LEU A 196 -5.40 3.68 -6.01
C LEU A 196 -4.65 5.01 -5.83
N ASN A 197 -3.78 5.38 -6.78
CA ASN A 197 -3.08 6.67 -6.74
C ASN A 197 -4.03 7.86 -6.85
N PHE A 198 -5.06 7.77 -7.70
CA PHE A 198 -6.07 8.83 -7.83
C PHE A 198 -6.86 9.02 -6.54
N TYR A 199 -7.24 7.92 -5.88
CA TYR A 199 -7.87 7.98 -4.56
C TYR A 199 -6.93 8.66 -3.55
N GLY A 200 -5.64 8.32 -3.56
CA GLY A 200 -4.62 8.95 -2.72
C GLY A 200 -4.49 10.46 -2.88
N GLN A 201 -4.76 11.02 -4.08
CA GLN A 201 -4.76 12.49 -4.26
C GLN A 201 -5.87 13.20 -3.48
N THR A 202 -6.90 12.47 -3.05
CA THR A 202 -8.05 13.02 -2.32
C THR A 202 -8.15 12.55 -0.88
N ALA A 203 -7.39 11.51 -0.52
CA ALA A 203 -7.35 10.99 0.83
C ALA A 203 -6.31 11.78 1.63
N SER A 204 -6.71 12.33 2.76
CA SER A 204 -5.78 13.06 3.63
C SER A 204 -4.79 12.11 4.28
N LEU A 205 -3.53 12.52 4.35
CA LEU A 205 -2.52 11.84 5.18
C LEU A 205 -2.73 12.05 6.68
N ARG A 206 -3.43 13.13 7.08
CA ARG A 206 -3.68 13.41 8.49
C ARG A 206 -4.78 12.51 9.01
N ASN A 207 -4.50 11.75 10.07
CA ASN A 207 -5.57 11.16 10.86
C ASN A 207 -6.13 12.23 11.82
N PRO A 208 -7.42 12.58 11.77
CA PRO A 208 -8.01 13.58 12.67
C PRO A 208 -7.92 13.20 14.16
N GLN A 209 -7.76 11.92 14.50
CA GLN A 209 -7.58 11.47 15.89
C GLN A 209 -6.30 12.02 16.54
N ILE A 210 -5.33 12.50 15.75
CA ILE A 210 -4.11 13.12 16.29
C ILE A 210 -4.41 14.30 17.22
N TYR A 211 -5.50 15.05 16.99
CA TYR A 211 -5.89 16.16 17.84
C TYR A 211 -6.53 15.72 19.17
N ASP A 212 -7.15 14.55 19.19
CA ASP A 212 -7.75 14.00 20.40
C ASP A 212 -6.66 13.31 21.25
N ASP A 213 -5.81 12.52 20.60
CA ASP A 213 -4.80 11.69 21.26
C ASP A 213 -3.53 12.49 21.62
N LEU A 214 -3.11 13.42 20.74
CA LEU A 214 -1.88 14.22 20.85
C LEU A 214 -2.15 15.73 20.88
N GLY A 215 -3.37 16.19 21.19
CA GLY A 215 -3.74 17.61 21.09
C GLY A 215 -2.94 18.61 21.96
N HIS A 216 -2.10 18.13 22.87
CA HIS A 216 -1.13 18.96 23.59
C HIS A 216 0.17 19.21 22.81
N ALA A 217 0.47 18.36 21.83
CA ALA A 217 1.66 18.40 20.98
C ALA A 217 1.38 18.94 19.57
N ILE A 218 0.11 19.13 19.18
CA ILE A 218 -0.28 19.68 17.89
C ILE A 218 -1.53 20.54 18.04
N SER A 219 -1.49 21.76 17.49
CA SER A 219 -2.59 22.72 17.61
C SER A 219 -3.06 23.30 16.28
N LEU A 220 -2.23 23.27 15.24
CA LEU A 220 -2.57 23.80 13.91
C LEU A 220 -3.01 22.70 12.93
N THR A 221 -3.92 23.06 12.02
CA THR A 221 -4.23 22.26 10.83
C THR A 221 -3.21 22.48 9.73
N PRO A 222 -3.05 21.54 8.77
CA PRO A 222 -2.14 21.73 7.63
C PRO A 222 -2.40 23.05 6.91
N GLU A 223 -3.66 23.42 6.71
CA GLU A 223 -4.05 24.66 6.03
C GLU A 223 -3.59 25.90 6.80
N GLN A 224 -3.70 25.88 8.14
CA GLN A 224 -3.22 26.97 8.97
C GLN A 224 -1.70 27.09 8.92
N VAL A 225 -1.00 25.95 8.98
CA VAL A 225 0.45 25.90 8.83
C VAL A 225 0.86 26.48 7.47
N PHE A 226 0.27 26.00 6.37
CA PHE A 226 0.61 26.46 5.01
C PHE A 226 0.36 27.95 4.78
N VAL A 227 -0.68 28.53 5.38
CA VAL A 227 -0.94 29.98 5.32
C VAL A 227 0.19 30.78 6.00
N ASP A 228 0.86 30.19 6.99
CA ASP A 228 1.91 30.86 7.76
C ASP A 228 3.33 30.40 7.37
N LEU A 229 3.55 29.68 6.26
CA LEU A 229 4.91 29.32 5.85
C LEU A 229 5.63 30.44 5.08
N ASP A 230 4.89 31.30 4.38
CA ASP A 230 5.52 32.36 3.59
C ASP A 230 6.04 33.51 4.47
N GLN A 231 7.21 34.05 4.12
CA GLN A 231 7.73 35.26 4.76
C GLN A 231 6.78 36.43 4.50
N ARG A 232 6.42 37.15 5.57
CA ARG A 232 5.48 38.26 5.49
C ARG A 232 6.17 39.51 4.95
N PHE A 233 5.41 40.38 4.30
CA PHE A 233 5.95 41.64 3.77
C PHE A 233 6.53 42.51 4.91
N GLY A 234 7.83 42.80 4.82
CA GLY A 234 8.55 43.62 5.80
C GLY A 234 8.98 42.88 7.06
N GLU A 235 8.79 41.58 7.13
CA GLU A 235 9.31 40.72 8.20
C GLU A 235 10.84 40.59 8.07
N SER A 236 11.56 40.69 9.19
CA SER A 236 12.99 40.40 9.21
C SER A 236 13.23 38.90 9.00
N ASN A 237 14.44 38.50 8.63
CA ASN A 237 14.73 37.07 8.48
C ASN A 237 14.68 36.37 9.83
N GLU A 238 15.15 37.04 10.87
CA GLU A 238 15.17 36.61 12.25
C GLU A 238 13.74 36.37 12.78
N ASP A 239 12.85 37.35 12.61
CA ASP A 239 11.43 37.21 13.00
C ASP A 239 10.74 36.09 12.21
N TYR A 240 11.10 35.96 10.94
CA TYR A 240 10.60 34.90 10.09
C TYR A 240 11.04 33.51 10.58
N PHE A 241 12.31 33.32 10.93
CA PHE A 241 12.84 32.04 11.43
C PHE A 241 12.18 31.63 12.75
N VAL A 242 11.99 32.59 13.67
CA VAL A 242 11.25 32.34 14.92
C VAL A 242 9.83 31.89 14.63
N ARG A 243 9.12 32.62 13.76
CA ARG A 243 7.73 32.32 13.45
C ARG A 243 7.54 31.00 12.72
N VAL A 244 8.37 30.69 11.72
CA VAL A 244 8.25 29.44 10.94
C VAL A 244 8.60 28.23 11.80
N THR A 245 9.59 28.36 12.70
CA THR A 245 9.94 27.30 13.67
C THR A 245 8.76 26.99 14.59
N GLU A 246 8.16 28.03 15.18
CA GLU A 246 6.96 27.88 16.02
C GLU A 246 5.76 27.31 15.24
N THR A 247 5.58 27.74 13.99
CA THR A 247 4.50 27.27 13.13
C THR A 247 4.63 25.77 12.84
N VAL A 248 5.85 25.30 12.56
CA VAL A 248 6.13 23.88 12.33
C VAL A 248 5.96 23.08 13.63
N TYR A 249 6.47 23.59 14.76
CA TYR A 249 6.29 23.00 16.09
C TYR A 249 4.81 22.77 16.42
N GLN A 250 3.97 23.78 16.20
CA GLN A 250 2.53 23.67 16.45
C GLN A 250 1.78 22.81 15.42
N GLY A 251 2.40 22.56 14.26
CA GLY A 251 1.80 21.91 13.10
C GLY A 251 2.08 20.41 12.98
N VAL A 252 3.04 19.88 13.74
CA VAL A 252 3.49 18.49 13.71
C VAL A 252 3.61 17.99 15.15
N ALA A 253 3.11 16.80 15.43
CA ALA A 253 3.30 16.16 16.73
C ALA A 253 4.54 15.27 16.73
N HIS A 254 5.31 15.32 17.81
CA HIS A 254 6.40 14.40 18.04
C HIS A 254 5.81 13.04 18.47
N TYR A 255 6.15 11.97 17.77
CA TYR A 255 5.64 10.65 18.10
C TYR A 255 6.55 9.53 17.59
N TRP A 256 6.85 8.55 18.45
CA TRP A 256 7.74 7.44 18.12
C TRP A 256 7.19 6.04 18.37
N GLU A 257 5.98 5.92 18.91
CA GLU A 257 5.47 4.62 19.38
C GLU A 257 4.95 3.75 18.23
N ASP A 258 5.20 2.44 18.30
CA ASP A 258 4.82 1.50 17.23
C ASP A 258 3.29 1.42 17.02
N GLU A 259 2.49 1.65 18.07
CA GLU A 259 1.03 1.60 18.02
C GLU A 259 0.44 2.65 17.07
N GLY A 260 1.13 3.78 16.89
CA GLY A 260 0.66 4.87 16.03
C GLY A 260 1.12 4.77 14.59
N VAL A 261 1.97 3.79 14.24
CA VAL A 261 2.58 3.68 12.90
C VAL A 261 1.53 3.63 11.79
N ASP A 262 0.52 2.76 11.95
CA ASP A 262 -0.58 2.65 10.99
C ASP A 262 -1.70 3.66 11.30
N LEU A 263 -1.89 4.04 12.57
CA LEU A 263 -2.94 4.97 12.99
C LEU A 263 -2.72 6.37 12.43
N TYR A 264 -1.50 6.90 12.55
CA TYR A 264 -1.13 8.24 12.11
C TYR A 264 -0.41 8.25 10.76
N ASN A 265 -0.50 7.15 10.00
CA ASN A 265 0.12 7.02 8.68
C ASN A 265 1.64 7.29 8.67
N MET A 266 2.35 6.96 9.75
CA MET A 266 3.82 7.00 9.75
C MET A 266 4.37 5.98 8.74
N ARG A 267 3.72 4.82 8.63
CA ARG A 267 3.85 3.97 7.44
C ARG A 267 3.09 4.64 6.30
N VAL A 268 3.81 4.95 5.22
CA VAL A 268 3.19 5.56 4.03
C VAL A 268 2.05 4.66 3.53
N PRO A 269 0.79 5.15 3.51
CA PRO A 269 -0.34 4.32 3.09
C PRO A 269 -0.21 3.88 1.64
N ALA A 270 -0.76 2.70 1.31
CA ALA A 270 -0.71 2.20 -0.06
C ALA A 270 -1.38 3.12 -1.08
N HIS A 271 -2.40 3.89 -0.66
CA HIS A 271 -3.03 4.88 -1.52
C HIS A 271 -2.17 6.12 -1.76
N GLU A 272 -1.32 6.49 -0.81
CA GLU A 272 -0.34 7.57 -1.01
C GLU A 272 0.76 7.10 -1.95
N ASN A 273 1.49 6.05 -1.58
CA ASN A 273 2.55 5.49 -2.39
C ASN A 273 2.71 3.98 -2.14
N PHE A 274 2.12 3.16 -3.01
CA PHE A 274 2.16 1.70 -2.89
C PHE A 274 3.58 1.11 -2.96
N ILE A 275 4.56 1.84 -3.52
CA ILE A 275 5.96 1.40 -3.58
C ILE A 275 6.60 1.54 -2.19
N LEU A 276 6.45 2.71 -1.56
CA LEU A 276 6.92 2.94 -0.18
C LEU A 276 6.19 2.04 0.82
N TYR A 277 4.88 1.85 0.64
CA TYR A 277 4.12 0.88 1.42
C TYR A 277 4.70 -0.54 1.28
N ALA A 278 4.96 -1.01 0.07
CA ALA A 278 5.58 -2.32 -0.14
C ALA A 278 7.01 -2.39 0.43
N ALA A 279 7.79 -1.31 0.31
CA ALA A 279 9.13 -1.22 0.89
C ALA A 279 9.11 -1.34 2.42
N SER A 280 8.08 -0.82 3.09
CA SER A 280 7.86 -1.00 4.54
C SER A 280 7.65 -2.45 4.95
N LEU A 281 7.07 -3.27 4.07
CA LEU A 281 6.88 -4.70 4.34
C LEU A 281 8.17 -5.51 4.13
N ILE A 282 9.04 -5.05 3.23
CA ILE A 282 10.29 -5.74 2.86
C ILE A 282 11.43 -5.34 3.81
N ASN A 283 11.53 -4.05 4.14
CA ASN A 283 12.55 -3.49 5.02
C ASN A 283 11.90 -2.54 6.03
N PRO A 284 11.18 -3.07 7.04
CA PRO A 284 10.49 -2.25 8.03
C PRO A 284 11.45 -1.35 8.80
N LYS A 285 12.67 -1.80 9.09
CA LYS A 285 13.66 -0.97 9.80
C LYS A 285 13.90 0.40 9.16
N ARG A 286 13.74 0.51 7.83
CA ARG A 286 13.95 1.75 7.09
C ARG A 286 12.66 2.48 6.71
N TYR A 287 11.58 1.75 6.44
CA TYR A 287 10.38 2.33 5.81
C TYR A 287 9.12 2.21 6.66
N LEU A 288 9.20 1.68 7.89
CA LEU A 288 8.04 1.50 8.76
C LEU A 288 7.48 2.84 9.26
N ALA A 289 8.34 3.69 9.83
CA ALA A 289 8.02 5.05 10.24
C ALA A 289 8.77 6.02 9.31
N TYR A 290 8.26 6.14 8.09
CA TYR A 290 8.95 6.85 7.01
C TYR A 290 8.91 8.36 7.24
N GLU A 291 10.04 9.06 7.12
CA GLU A 291 10.05 10.52 7.18
C GLU A 291 10.09 11.11 5.78
N PHE A 292 9.17 12.02 5.49
CA PHE A 292 9.08 12.68 4.20
C PHE A 292 10.15 13.75 4.08
N CYS A 293 10.81 13.81 2.93
CA CYS A 293 11.61 14.97 2.58
C CYS A 293 10.73 16.14 2.14
N ASN A 294 9.64 15.87 1.43
CA ASN A 294 8.72 16.92 1.00
C ASN A 294 7.95 17.48 2.21
N TYR A 295 8.19 18.74 2.58
CA TYR A 295 7.55 19.34 3.76
C TYR A 295 6.03 19.35 3.67
N GLN A 296 5.45 19.48 2.48
CA GLN A 296 4.00 19.54 2.31
C GLN A 296 3.36 18.21 2.74
N ARG A 297 3.96 17.08 2.39
CA ARG A 297 3.50 15.75 2.81
C ARG A 297 3.75 15.50 4.29
N ALA A 298 4.89 15.95 4.82
CA ALA A 298 5.21 15.84 6.22
C ALA A 298 4.23 16.62 7.11
N ILE A 299 3.96 17.88 6.74
CA ILE A 299 2.97 18.75 7.40
C ILE A 299 1.57 18.19 7.20
N GLU A 300 1.20 17.73 6.00
CA GLU A 300 -0.11 17.09 5.79
C GLU A 300 -0.30 15.94 6.78
N ARG A 301 0.67 15.02 6.89
CA ARG A 301 0.62 13.92 7.87
C ARG A 301 0.54 14.42 9.31
N GLY A 302 1.34 15.42 9.68
CA GLY A 302 1.31 16.06 11.00
C GLY A 302 1.92 15.25 12.14
N VAL A 303 2.72 14.22 11.83
CA VAL A 303 3.45 13.44 12.84
C VAL A 303 4.85 13.06 12.34
N GLY A 304 5.82 13.02 13.25
CA GLY A 304 7.18 12.58 12.96
C GLY A 304 8.11 12.56 14.18
N TYR A 305 9.37 12.21 13.93
CA TYR A 305 10.48 12.33 14.89
C TYR A 305 11.05 13.75 14.86
N CYS A 306 11.98 14.07 15.77
CA CYS A 306 12.73 15.34 15.76
C CYS A 306 13.38 15.64 14.38
N SER A 307 13.92 14.61 13.72
CA SER A 307 14.46 14.72 12.36
C SER A 307 13.43 15.11 11.30
N GLN A 308 12.15 14.77 11.47
CA GLN A 308 11.09 15.20 10.55
C GLN A 308 10.86 16.71 10.61
N TYR A 309 10.95 17.33 11.80
CA TYR A 309 10.86 18.79 11.94
C TYR A 309 12.02 19.48 11.23
N SER A 310 13.23 18.94 11.40
CA SER A 310 14.43 19.45 10.75
C SER A 310 14.34 19.33 9.22
N LEU A 311 13.84 18.21 8.71
CA LEU A 311 13.56 18.04 7.28
C LEU A 311 12.53 19.06 6.78
N ILE A 312 11.45 19.29 7.52
CA ILE A 312 10.43 20.29 7.16
C ILE A 312 11.03 21.69 7.08
N LEU A 313 11.73 22.12 8.14
CA LEU A 313 12.31 23.47 8.22
C LEU A 313 13.35 23.69 7.13
N THR A 314 14.26 22.73 6.93
CA THR A 314 15.28 22.85 5.89
C THR A 314 14.69 22.89 4.49
N ASP A 315 13.67 22.08 4.17
CA ASP A 315 13.02 22.08 2.86
C ASP A 315 12.30 23.42 2.59
N ILE A 316 11.54 23.94 3.57
CA ILE A 316 10.86 25.26 3.47
C ILE A 316 11.86 26.39 3.24
N LEU A 317 12.90 26.46 4.07
CA LEU A 317 13.87 27.54 4.03
C LEU A 317 14.75 27.48 2.77
N ASN A 318 15.10 26.28 2.29
CA ASN A 318 15.79 26.10 1.03
C ASN A 318 14.92 26.57 -0.17
N GLU A 319 13.61 26.26 -0.17
CA GLU A 319 12.69 26.78 -1.21
C GLU A 319 12.64 28.31 -1.26
N GLN A 320 12.87 28.96 -0.11
CA GLN A 320 12.93 30.42 0.00
C GLN A 320 14.33 31.01 -0.23
N GLY A 321 15.31 30.17 -0.54
CA GLY A 321 16.66 30.58 -0.90
C GLY A 321 17.61 30.85 0.26
N PHE A 322 17.26 30.39 1.48
CA PHE A 322 18.18 30.38 2.61
C PHE A 322 19.11 29.17 2.56
N ASN A 323 20.33 29.33 3.05
CA ASN A 323 21.24 28.20 3.24
C ASN A 323 20.90 27.50 4.55
N THR A 324 20.71 26.18 4.50
CA THR A 324 20.35 25.38 5.66
C THR A 324 21.24 24.15 5.82
N GLN A 325 21.32 23.65 7.04
CA GLN A 325 21.99 22.41 7.40
C GLN A 325 21.13 21.64 8.40
N ILE A 326 21.45 20.37 8.61
CA ILE A 326 20.88 19.58 9.72
C ILE A 326 22.03 19.24 10.66
N VAL A 327 21.80 19.43 11.96
CA VAL A 327 22.71 18.93 12.99
C VAL A 327 22.11 17.69 13.62
N GLU A 328 22.84 16.58 13.54
CA GLU A 328 22.58 15.36 14.27
C GLU A 328 23.29 15.45 15.62
N LEU A 329 22.54 15.39 16.70
CA LEU A 329 23.00 15.41 18.09
C LEU A 329 22.81 14.02 18.71
N ASP A 330 23.42 13.75 19.87
CA ASP A 330 23.22 12.47 20.56
C ASP A 330 21.78 12.30 21.05
N GLY A 331 20.94 11.68 20.22
CA GLY A 331 19.52 11.45 20.48
C GLY A 331 18.57 12.56 20.04
N HIS A 332 19.05 13.61 19.36
CA HIS A 332 18.21 14.69 18.84
C HIS A 332 18.66 15.18 17.46
N VAL A 333 17.78 15.85 16.72
CA VAL A 333 18.11 16.43 15.42
C VAL A 333 17.46 17.79 15.31
N ALA A 334 18.25 18.81 14.96
CA ALA A 334 17.78 20.18 14.75
C ALA A 334 18.19 20.70 13.37
N ALA A 335 17.47 21.69 12.86
CA ALA A 335 17.86 22.40 11.64
C ALA A 335 18.79 23.56 12.00
N MET A 336 19.59 24.01 11.03
CA MET A 336 20.36 25.23 11.13
C MET A 336 20.09 26.11 9.91
N VAL A 337 20.13 27.42 10.09
CA VAL A 337 19.96 28.40 9.02
C VAL A 337 21.05 29.47 9.09
N GLN A 338 21.59 29.84 7.92
CA GLN A 338 22.56 30.93 7.82
C GLN A 338 21.81 32.27 7.83
N VAL A 339 21.90 32.99 8.95
CA VAL A 339 21.21 34.28 9.12
C VAL A 339 21.97 35.42 8.45
N ASN A 340 23.30 35.32 8.37
CA ASN A 340 24.13 36.33 7.73
C ASN A 340 25.28 35.70 6.93
N VAL A 341 25.17 35.77 5.61
CA VAL A 341 26.16 35.23 4.66
C VAL A 341 27.52 35.92 4.76
N ALA A 342 27.56 37.22 5.12
CA ALA A 342 28.80 37.99 5.14
C ALA A 342 29.66 37.69 6.37
N THR A 343 29.03 37.39 7.50
CA THR A 343 29.71 37.03 8.76
C THR A 343 29.74 35.53 9.01
N ASP A 344 29.13 34.72 8.12
CA ASP A 344 28.93 33.29 8.28
C ASP A 344 28.25 32.95 9.61
N GLU A 345 27.21 33.71 9.94
CA GLU A 345 26.46 33.53 11.17
C GLU A 345 25.32 32.52 10.95
N TRP A 346 25.24 31.52 11.83
CA TRP A 346 24.25 30.46 11.80
C TRP A 346 23.48 30.41 13.11
N TRP A 347 22.18 30.12 13.01
CA TRP A 347 21.30 29.86 14.16
C TRP A 347 20.80 28.42 14.11
N VAL A 348 20.52 27.85 15.28
CA VAL A 348 19.88 26.53 15.42
C VAL A 348 18.37 26.70 15.57
N LEU A 349 17.63 25.97 14.75
CA LEU A 349 16.17 25.92 14.74
C LEU A 349 15.72 24.53 15.24
N ASP A 350 15.35 24.46 16.52
CA ASP A 350 14.84 23.26 17.17
C ASP A 350 13.32 23.22 17.03
N GLY A 351 12.86 22.81 15.85
CA GLY A 351 11.44 22.74 15.52
C GLY A 351 10.64 21.76 16.36
N ASP A 352 11.30 20.78 16.99
CA ASP A 352 10.66 19.79 17.85
C ASP A 352 10.28 20.37 19.23
N ASN A 353 11.05 21.37 19.69
CA ASN A 353 10.80 22.08 20.94
C ASN A 353 10.23 23.50 20.72
N GLY A 354 10.07 23.95 19.48
CA GLY A 354 9.62 25.31 19.16
C GLY A 354 10.64 26.39 19.52
N LEU A 355 11.94 26.08 19.46
CA LEU A 355 13.01 26.97 19.91
C LEU A 355 13.88 27.46 18.75
N VAL A 356 14.26 28.73 18.83
CA VAL A 356 15.34 29.30 18.01
C VAL A 356 16.46 29.71 18.95
N LEU A 357 17.64 29.12 18.73
CA LEU A 357 18.87 29.46 19.44
C LEU A 357 19.67 30.36 18.50
N ASP A 358 19.81 31.63 18.85
CA ASP A 358 20.50 32.67 18.08
C ASP A 358 22.04 32.55 18.14
N HIS A 359 22.52 31.31 18.07
CA HIS A 359 23.91 30.93 18.20
C HIS A 359 24.24 29.76 17.28
N ASP A 360 25.47 29.75 16.76
CA ASP A 360 26.01 28.63 16.00
C ASP A 360 26.16 27.40 16.90
N ILE A 361 25.99 26.20 16.33
CA ILE A 361 26.10 24.95 17.10
C ILE A 361 27.47 24.81 17.78
N SER A 362 28.56 25.29 17.17
CA SER A 362 29.89 25.24 17.75
C SER A 362 30.03 26.11 19.00
N VAL A 363 29.29 27.22 19.06
CA VAL A 363 29.23 28.11 20.23
C VAL A 363 28.42 27.41 21.34
N ILE A 364 27.30 26.80 20.99
CA ILE A 364 26.47 26.04 21.92
C ILE A 364 27.26 24.86 22.51
N GLN A 365 27.93 24.06 21.68
CA GLN A 365 28.75 22.92 22.13
C GLN A 365 29.90 23.34 23.06
N ALA A 366 30.46 24.53 22.87
CA ALA A 366 31.51 25.06 23.74
C ALA A 366 30.98 25.51 25.11
N ASN A 367 29.68 25.82 25.23
CA ASN A 367 29.02 26.19 26.47
C ASN A 367 27.53 25.79 26.50
N PRO A 368 27.20 24.49 26.59
CA PRO A 368 25.82 24.02 26.38
C PRO A 368 24.80 24.60 27.37
N GLU A 369 25.24 24.96 28.57
CA GLU A 369 24.44 25.64 29.58
C GLU A 369 23.76 26.93 29.08
N MET A 370 24.26 27.55 28.01
CA MET A 370 23.65 28.75 27.43
C MET A 370 22.27 28.53 26.83
N ILE A 371 21.87 27.28 26.53
CA ILE A 371 20.53 26.99 25.98
C ILE A 371 19.45 26.98 27.08
N ARG A 372 19.85 26.82 28.35
CA ARG A 372 18.93 26.65 29.49
C ARG A 372 17.88 27.77 29.58
N PRO A 373 18.21 29.06 29.41
CA PRO A 373 17.22 30.14 29.40
C PRO A 373 16.16 30.01 28.29
N TYR A 374 16.50 29.46 27.12
CA TYR A 374 15.57 29.28 26.00
C TYR A 374 14.50 28.24 26.37
N PHE A 375 14.92 27.09 26.90
CA PHE A 375 14.00 26.03 27.34
C PHE A 375 13.08 26.49 28.49
N TYR A 376 13.61 27.25 29.46
CA TYR A 376 12.78 27.81 30.53
C TYR A 376 11.80 28.86 30.05
N ALA A 377 12.16 29.64 29.02
CA ALA A 377 11.26 30.67 28.46
C ALA A 377 9.97 30.07 27.87
N VAL A 378 10.04 28.85 27.32
CA VAL A 378 8.86 28.13 26.80
C VAL A 378 8.23 27.15 27.81
N GLY A 379 8.73 27.14 29.06
CA GLY A 379 8.10 26.45 30.18
C GLY A 379 8.52 25.00 30.38
N HIS A 380 9.64 24.54 29.80
CA HIS A 380 10.16 23.20 30.08
C HIS A 380 10.68 23.06 31.52
N SER A 381 10.59 21.84 32.04
CA SER A 381 11.07 21.51 33.39
C SER A 381 12.60 21.45 33.47
N GLU A 382 13.16 21.67 34.65
CA GLU A 382 14.60 21.55 34.92
C GLU A 382 15.20 20.23 34.44
N GLN A 383 14.55 19.09 34.75
CA GLN A 383 15.01 17.77 34.33
C GLN A 383 15.06 17.61 32.81
N PHE A 384 14.05 18.13 32.10
CA PHE A 384 14.01 18.10 30.65
C PHE A 384 15.11 19.00 30.05
N THR A 385 15.30 20.18 30.62
CA THR A 385 16.36 21.10 30.20
C THR A 385 17.75 20.53 30.45
N ASP A 386 17.98 19.87 31.59
CA ASP A 386 19.26 19.20 31.89
C ASP A 386 19.61 18.14 30.84
N TYR A 387 18.62 17.34 30.44
CA TYR A 387 18.78 16.38 29.36
C TYR A 387 19.21 17.06 28.04
N PHE A 388 18.56 18.16 27.65
CA PHE A 388 18.93 18.87 26.43
C PHE A 388 20.27 19.60 26.53
N VAL A 389 20.67 20.11 27.70
CA VAL A 389 22.01 20.66 27.91
C VAL A 389 23.08 19.61 27.63
N ASP A 390 22.85 18.35 28.03
CA ASP A 390 23.75 17.24 27.72
C ASP A 390 23.72 16.89 26.21
N VAL A 391 22.54 16.80 25.59
CA VAL A 391 22.36 16.50 24.15
C VAL A 391 23.05 17.52 23.25
N TYR A 392 22.99 18.80 23.60
CA TYR A 392 23.67 19.87 22.86
C TYR A 392 25.18 19.98 23.17
N GLY A 393 25.71 19.10 24.02
CA GLY A 393 27.14 18.95 24.27
C GLY A 393 27.92 18.50 23.03
N ILE A 394 29.26 18.48 23.12
CA ILE A 394 30.14 18.22 21.98
C ILE A 394 30.20 16.74 21.54
N GLU A 395 29.80 15.80 22.41
CA GLU A 395 29.99 14.37 22.16
C GLU A 395 28.95 13.83 21.19
N GLY A 396 29.40 13.25 20.06
CA GLY A 396 28.54 12.51 19.14
C GLY A 396 27.86 13.34 18.04
N ASN A 397 28.08 14.65 17.99
CA ASN A 397 27.36 15.50 17.04
C ASN A 397 28.00 15.48 15.64
N GLU A 398 27.18 15.40 14.61
CA GLU A 398 27.56 15.46 13.21
C GLU A 398 26.74 16.54 12.48
N ILE A 399 27.38 17.30 11.58
CA ILE A 399 26.70 18.32 10.77
C ILE A 399 26.54 17.80 9.35
N ASP A 400 25.30 17.68 8.90
CA ASP A 400 24.97 17.45 7.51
C ASP A 400 24.91 18.78 6.74
N VAL A 401 26.00 19.05 6.02
CA VAL A 401 26.19 20.27 5.23
C VAL A 401 25.23 20.39 4.04
N ASN A 402 24.61 19.31 3.60
CA ASN A 402 23.65 19.29 2.50
C ASN A 402 22.20 19.21 2.99
N GLY A 403 21.99 19.35 4.31
CA GLY A 403 20.67 19.36 4.95
C GLY A 403 19.92 18.06 4.69
N GLY A 404 18.62 18.15 4.39
CA GLY A 404 17.79 16.96 4.19
C GLY A 404 18.23 16.03 3.05
N ASN A 405 19.01 16.52 2.07
CA ASN A 405 19.40 15.71 0.90
C ASN A 405 20.38 14.58 1.23
N ASP A 406 21.28 14.78 2.19
CA ASP A 406 22.25 13.76 2.59
C ASP A 406 21.87 13.03 3.88
N PHE A 407 20.86 13.52 4.59
CA PHE A 407 20.33 12.93 5.81
C PHE A 407 19.86 11.48 5.58
N ASP A 408 20.21 10.58 6.50
CA ASP A 408 19.98 9.11 6.41
C ASP A 408 20.63 8.45 5.17
N GLY A 409 21.92 8.74 4.97
CA GLY A 409 22.79 7.97 4.08
C GLY A 409 22.75 8.37 2.61
N GLY A 410 22.61 9.67 2.32
CA GLY A 410 22.78 10.25 1.00
C GLY A 410 21.62 9.98 0.04
N GLY A 411 21.02 11.04 -0.52
CA GLY A 411 20.02 10.95 -1.58
C GLY A 411 18.67 10.38 -1.17
N LYS A 412 18.28 10.46 0.11
CA LYS A 412 16.94 10.06 0.59
C LYS A 412 15.86 10.82 -0.18
N CYS A 413 16.00 12.14 -0.29
CA CYS A 413 15.02 12.99 -0.95
C CYS A 413 14.93 12.71 -2.46
N THR A 414 16.06 12.51 -3.14
CA THR A 414 16.06 12.10 -4.56
C THR A 414 15.39 10.73 -4.77
N ARG A 415 15.57 9.78 -3.83
CA ARG A 415 14.87 8.49 -3.89
C ARG A 415 13.37 8.66 -3.67
N GLU A 416 12.96 9.51 -2.74
CA GLU A 416 11.55 9.83 -2.50
C GLU A 416 10.88 10.36 -3.78
N GLU A 417 11.46 11.38 -4.41
CA GLU A 417 10.99 11.90 -5.70
C GLU A 417 10.89 10.80 -6.75
N GLY A 418 11.90 9.93 -6.81
CA GLY A 418 11.90 8.75 -7.69
C GLY A 418 10.72 7.81 -7.42
N PHE A 419 10.41 7.52 -6.16
CA PHE A 419 9.24 6.70 -5.81
C PHE A 419 7.92 7.39 -6.16
N TYR A 420 7.82 8.71 -6.00
CA TYR A 420 6.64 9.48 -6.40
C TYR A 420 6.48 9.58 -7.93
N ALA A 421 7.56 9.57 -8.70
CA ALA A 421 7.47 9.42 -10.15
C ALA A 421 7.07 7.98 -10.55
N LEU A 422 7.68 6.99 -9.91
CA LEU A 422 7.44 5.57 -10.22
C LEU A 422 6.03 5.10 -9.87
N LYS A 423 5.40 5.65 -8.82
CA LYS A 423 4.00 5.30 -8.49
C LYS A 423 3.07 5.57 -9.67
N TRP A 424 3.35 6.58 -10.50
CA TRP A 424 2.60 6.87 -11.72
C TRP A 424 3.10 6.12 -12.96
N ALA A 425 4.42 6.01 -13.14
CA ALA A 425 5.00 5.37 -14.31
C ALA A 425 4.69 3.87 -14.40
N LEU A 426 4.71 3.16 -13.27
CA LEU A 426 4.50 1.71 -13.24
C LEU A 426 3.08 1.27 -13.68
N PRO A 427 1.99 1.90 -13.20
CA PRO A 427 0.65 1.67 -13.75
C PRO A 427 0.56 1.89 -15.25
N MET A 428 1.16 2.99 -15.76
CA MET A 428 1.17 3.28 -17.20
C MET A 428 1.92 2.20 -17.99
N LEU A 429 3.06 1.73 -17.46
CA LEU A 429 3.82 0.64 -18.05
C LEU A 429 3.00 -0.66 -18.14
N PHE A 430 2.18 -0.96 -17.13
CA PHE A 430 1.31 -2.13 -17.15
C PHE A 430 0.12 -1.99 -18.11
N ILE A 431 -0.38 -0.77 -18.32
CA ILE A 431 -1.47 -0.48 -19.28
C ILE A 431 -0.95 -0.47 -20.73
N ALA A 432 0.29 -0.05 -20.97
CA ALA A 432 0.86 0.19 -22.29
C ALA A 432 0.75 -1.01 -23.27
N PRO A 433 1.02 -2.28 -22.88
CA PRO A 433 0.86 -3.43 -23.78
C PRO A 433 -0.54 -3.57 -24.36
N PHE A 434 -1.58 -3.16 -23.62
CA PHE A 434 -2.96 -3.16 -24.09
C PHE A 434 -3.22 -2.06 -25.12
N VAL A 435 -2.71 -0.86 -24.86
CA VAL A 435 -2.84 0.31 -25.74
C VAL A 435 -2.08 0.09 -27.05
N VAL A 436 -0.81 -0.33 -26.98
CA VAL A 436 0.03 -0.60 -28.17
C VAL A 436 -0.60 -1.67 -29.07
N ALA A 437 -1.24 -2.68 -28.49
CA ALA A 437 -1.90 -3.74 -29.26
C ALA A 437 -3.11 -3.28 -30.10
N LYS A 438 -3.69 -2.10 -29.81
CA LYS A 438 -4.80 -1.53 -30.60
C LYS A 438 -4.33 -0.71 -31.79
N PHE A 439 -3.07 -0.30 -31.85
CA PHE A 439 -2.56 0.46 -32.99
C PHE A 439 -2.29 -0.48 -34.18
N PRO A 440 -2.85 -0.19 -35.37
CA PRO A 440 -2.61 -1.02 -36.55
C PRO A 440 -1.13 -0.99 -36.89
N LYS A 441 -0.49 -2.16 -36.99
CA LYS A 441 0.87 -2.26 -37.51
C LYS A 441 0.84 -1.84 -38.98
N LYS A 442 1.15 -0.58 -39.29
CA LYS A 442 1.47 -0.17 -40.67
C LYS A 442 2.64 -1.04 -41.11
N LYS A 443 2.43 -1.91 -42.09
CA LYS A 443 3.53 -2.62 -42.76
C LYS A 443 4.36 -1.55 -43.46
N ILE A 444 5.45 -1.13 -42.83
CA ILE A 444 6.48 -0.34 -43.50
C ILE A 444 7.13 -1.30 -44.49
N GLN A 445 6.65 -1.28 -45.74
CA GLN A 445 7.35 -1.95 -46.83
C GLN A 445 8.58 -1.11 -47.16
N PHE A 446 9.73 -1.49 -46.62
CA PHE A 446 11.00 -1.01 -47.15
C PHE A 446 11.15 -1.59 -48.57
N LYS A 447 10.82 -0.78 -49.58
CA LYS A 447 11.32 -1.02 -50.93
C LYS A 447 12.82 -0.75 -50.90
N ILE A 448 13.61 -1.79 -50.70
CA ILE A 448 15.04 -1.76 -51.03
C ILE A 448 15.08 -1.68 -52.56
N LYS A 449 15.55 -0.55 -53.08
CA LYS A 449 15.75 -0.33 -54.52
C LYS A 449 17.07 -0.93 -54.96
#